data_AF-A0A8H3X071-F1
#
_entry.id   AF-A0A8H3X071-F1
#
_cell.length_a   1.000
_cell.length_b   1.000
_cell.length_c   1.000
_cell.angle_alpha   90.00
_cell.angle_beta   90.00
_cell.angle_gamma   90.00
#
_symmetry.space_group_name_H-M   'P 1'
#
loop_
_entity.id
_entity.type
_entity.pdbx_description
1 polymer ?
#
loop_
_entity_poly.entity_id
_entity_poly.type
_entity_poly.pdbx_seq_one_letter_code
_entity_poly.pdbx_strand_id
1 'polypeptide(L)'
;MLIYYNNLRQNFYNLIIHFKLNRSIKFLKKMSTNNKSSESSESSSSSSSSTILKENNTKENDETRSDSKPPWAEAHRIAVQNNQNTYTDPETSYIVMTELFHKQRGYCCGNNCRHCPYDHVNVKKKVLEK
;
A
#
# COMPACT_ATOMS: atom_id res chain seq x y z
N MET A 1 -36.23 -29.05 -18.27
CA MET A 1 -36.30 -27.82 -17.45
C MET A 1 -35.25 -27.77 -16.32
N LEU A 2 -34.09 -28.43 -16.43
CA LEU A 2 -32.96 -28.30 -15.47
C LEU A 2 -31.58 -28.23 -16.16
N ILE A 3 -31.54 -27.87 -17.45
CA ILE A 3 -30.29 -27.73 -18.22
C ILE A 3 -30.08 -26.28 -18.66
N TYR A 4 -31.11 -25.44 -18.58
CA TYR A 4 -31.08 -24.04 -19.03
C TYR A 4 -30.52 -23.07 -17.97
N TYR A 5 -30.48 -23.46 -16.69
CA TYR A 5 -29.99 -22.60 -15.60
C TYR A 5 -28.49 -22.71 -15.29
N ASN A 6 -27.76 -23.65 -15.90
CA ASN A 6 -26.31 -23.83 -15.67
C ASN A 6 -25.41 -23.09 -16.68
N ASN A 7 -25.97 -22.55 -17.78
CA ASN A 7 -25.19 -21.89 -18.85
C ASN A 7 -25.03 -20.36 -18.71
N LEU A 8 -25.64 -19.73 -17.71
CA LEU A 8 -25.46 -18.30 -17.41
C LEU A 8 -24.43 -18.02 -16.31
N ARG A 9 -23.98 -19.03 -15.56
CA ARG A 9 -23.00 -18.87 -14.47
C ARG A 9 -21.55 -19.10 -14.90
N GLN A 10 -21.30 -19.77 -16.03
CA GLN A 10 -19.94 -20.02 -16.54
C GLN A 10 -19.40 -18.92 -17.47
N ASN A 11 -20.25 -18.04 -18.00
CA ASN A 11 -19.82 -16.95 -18.88
C ASN A 11 -19.29 -15.70 -18.15
N PHE A 12 -19.53 -15.55 -16.84
CA PHE A 12 -18.97 -14.45 -16.06
C PHE A 12 -17.52 -14.68 -15.62
N TYR A 13 -17.12 -15.93 -15.39
CA TYR A 13 -15.74 -16.25 -14.99
C TYR A 13 -14.73 -16.05 -16.14
N ASN A 14 -15.15 -16.26 -17.39
CA ASN A 14 -14.27 -16.03 -18.55
C ASN A 14 -14.10 -14.55 -18.92
N LEU A 15 -15.05 -13.66 -18.59
CA LEU A 15 -14.90 -12.22 -18.82
C LEU A 15 -13.95 -11.54 -17.81
N ILE A 16 -13.84 -12.05 -16.59
CA ILE A 16 -12.95 -11.51 -15.55
C ILE A 16 -11.49 -11.96 -15.76
N ILE A 17 -11.25 -13.15 -16.29
CA ILE A 17 -9.88 -13.65 -16.58
C ILE A 17 -9.24 -12.86 -17.73
N HIS A 18 -10.01 -12.47 -18.75
CA HIS A 18 -9.49 -11.70 -19.89
C HIS A 18 -9.10 -10.24 -19.54
N PHE A 19 -9.63 -9.67 -18.46
CA PHE A 19 -9.25 -8.33 -18.00
C PHE A 19 -7.96 -8.34 -17.14
N LYS A 20 -7.60 -9.48 -16.53
CA LYS A 20 -6.39 -9.62 -15.70
C LYS A 20 -5.12 -9.97 -16.48
N LEU A 21 -5.19 -10.53 -17.69
CA LEU A 21 -3.99 -10.79 -18.50
C LEU A 21 -3.53 -9.58 -19.37
N ASN A 22 -4.41 -8.64 -19.72
CA ASN A 22 -4.08 -7.54 -20.63
C ASN A 22 -3.46 -6.30 -19.97
N ARG A 23 -3.35 -6.27 -18.63
CA ARG A 23 -2.62 -5.21 -17.90
C ARG A 23 -1.11 -5.50 -17.81
N SER A 24 -0.69 -6.75 -18.01
CA SER A 24 0.71 -7.18 -17.86
C SER A 24 1.56 -7.01 -19.13
N ILE A 25 0.96 -6.84 -20.32
CA ILE A 25 1.71 -6.75 -21.58
C ILE A 25 2.27 -5.34 -21.84
N LYS A 26 1.58 -4.28 -21.38
CA LYS A 26 2.03 -2.88 -21.60
C LYS A 26 3.25 -2.47 -20.78
N PHE A 27 3.57 -3.19 -19.70
CA PHE A 27 4.68 -2.84 -18.82
C PHE A 27 6.04 -3.36 -19.33
N LEU A 28 6.06 -4.48 -20.07
CA LEU A 28 7.30 -5.14 -20.49
C LEU A 28 8.00 -4.49 -21.69
N LYS A 29 7.33 -3.62 -22.45
CA LYS A 29 7.92 -3.02 -23.67
C LYS A 29 8.85 -1.83 -23.40
N LYS A 30 8.94 -1.33 -22.16
CA LYS A 30 9.69 -0.10 -21.83
C LYS A 30 11.14 -0.32 -21.35
N MET A 31 11.61 -1.57 -21.21
CA MET A 31 12.93 -1.90 -20.64
C MET A 31 14.02 -2.31 -21.65
N SER A 32 13.82 -2.18 -22.97
CA SER A 32 14.80 -2.64 -23.96
C SER A 32 15.51 -1.46 -24.65
N THR A 33 16.68 -1.07 -24.13
CA THR A 33 17.90 -0.70 -24.91
C THR A 33 19.08 -0.43 -23.96
N ASN A 34 20.21 -1.15 -24.19
CA ASN A 34 21.60 -0.99 -23.71
C ASN A 34 22.07 -2.05 -22.68
N ASN A 35 22.48 -3.27 -23.08
CA ASN A 35 23.81 -3.75 -23.59
C ASN A 35 24.98 -3.57 -22.57
N LYS A 36 25.91 -4.51 -22.29
CA LYS A 36 26.23 -5.86 -22.81
C LYS A 36 27.37 -6.50 -21.94
N SER A 37 27.13 -7.74 -21.48
CA SER A 37 28.04 -8.89 -21.19
C SER A 37 29.31 -8.77 -20.33
N SER A 38 29.38 -9.58 -19.26
CA SER A 38 30.25 -10.78 -19.24
C SER A 38 29.97 -11.65 -18.00
N GLU A 39 29.55 -12.89 -18.27
CA GLU A 39 29.02 -13.94 -17.40
C GLU A 39 29.80 -14.26 -16.11
N SER A 40 29.06 -14.36 -15.00
CA SER A 40 28.93 -15.64 -14.27
C SER A 40 27.75 -15.60 -13.29
N SER A 41 26.82 -16.55 -13.48
CA SER A 41 25.52 -16.75 -12.81
C SER A 41 24.42 -15.73 -13.12
N GLU A 42 23.93 -15.81 -14.36
CA GLU A 42 22.93 -14.92 -14.98
C GLU A 42 21.53 -15.55 -14.95
N SER A 43 20.44 -14.81 -14.73
CA SER A 43 19.88 -13.82 -15.67
C SER A 43 18.75 -13.05 -14.98
N SER A 44 18.47 -11.74 -15.16
CA SER A 44 19.10 -10.59 -15.82
C SER A 44 18.18 -9.38 -15.51
N SER A 45 18.56 -8.38 -14.70
CA SER A 45 19.37 -7.17 -15.00
C SER A 45 18.62 -6.13 -15.88
N SER A 46 18.20 -4.97 -15.35
CA SER A 46 18.96 -3.69 -15.23
C SER A 46 18.78 -2.81 -16.50
N SER A 47 19.00 -1.50 -16.60
CA SER A 47 19.80 -0.54 -15.84
C SER A 47 19.31 0.90 -16.12
N SER A 48 19.54 1.76 -15.14
CA SER A 48 20.10 3.11 -15.21
C SER A 48 20.35 3.77 -16.58
N SER A 49 20.01 5.06 -16.72
CA SER A 49 21.04 6.12 -16.57
C SER A 49 20.50 7.53 -16.80
N SER A 50 20.85 8.37 -15.82
CA SER A 50 21.08 9.81 -15.84
C SER A 50 20.85 10.62 -17.12
N THR A 51 20.08 11.70 -16.98
CA THR A 51 20.62 13.07 -17.17
C THR A 51 19.69 14.09 -16.54
N ILE A 52 20.32 15.10 -15.93
CA ILE A 52 19.74 16.18 -15.14
C ILE A 52 19.03 17.19 -16.05
N LEU A 53 17.81 17.58 -15.70
CA LEU A 53 17.36 18.96 -15.80
C LEU A 53 16.64 19.36 -14.51
N LYS A 54 17.10 20.47 -13.95
CA LYS A 54 16.58 21.17 -12.78
C LYS A 54 15.31 21.96 -13.14
N GLU A 55 14.69 22.45 -12.07
CA GLU A 55 13.65 23.49 -11.94
C GLU A 55 12.25 22.94 -11.63
N ASN A 56 11.85 22.86 -10.36
CA ASN A 56 11.47 23.93 -9.41
C ASN A 56 10.12 24.59 -9.75
N ASN A 57 9.06 24.24 -9.01
CA ASN A 57 8.36 25.26 -8.22
C ASN A 57 7.48 24.63 -7.13
N THR A 58 7.90 24.92 -5.91
CA THR A 58 7.24 24.81 -4.61
C THR A 58 5.94 25.61 -4.57
N LYS A 59 4.97 25.14 -3.76
CA LYS A 59 4.19 25.93 -2.78
C LYS A 59 3.05 25.07 -2.21
N GLU A 60 3.33 24.30 -1.17
CA GLU A 60 2.58 24.47 0.08
C GLU A 60 3.63 24.52 1.19
N ASN A 61 3.67 25.68 1.82
CA ASN A 61 4.72 26.12 2.71
C ASN A 61 4.23 25.87 4.13
N ASP A 62 4.92 25.01 4.87
CA ASP A 62 4.98 25.10 6.33
C ASP A 62 6.32 24.49 6.79
N GLU A 63 7.40 25.23 6.52
CA GLU A 63 8.67 25.04 7.21
C GLU A 63 8.55 25.70 8.58
N THR A 64 8.32 24.93 9.65
CA THR A 64 9.03 25.09 10.94
C THR A 64 8.84 23.88 11.88
N ARG A 65 9.61 22.80 11.69
CA ARG A 65 10.37 22.13 12.77
C ARG A 65 11.20 20.99 12.19
N SER A 66 12.30 20.69 12.86
CA SER A 66 13.24 19.63 12.53
C SER A 66 12.60 18.25 12.74
N ASP A 67 11.78 17.83 11.80
CA ASP A 67 10.82 16.75 12.01
C ASP A 67 11.32 15.41 11.46
N SER A 68 12.13 14.72 12.25
CA SER A 68 12.33 13.28 12.07
C SER A 68 10.99 12.58 12.29
N LYS A 69 10.35 12.13 11.20
CA LYS A 69 9.15 11.29 11.25
C LYS A 69 9.38 10.11 12.22
N PRO A 70 8.41 9.75 13.08
CA PRO A 70 8.65 8.68 14.05
C PRO A 70 8.92 7.32 13.36
N PRO A 71 9.72 6.43 13.99
CA PRO A 71 10.12 5.15 13.39
C PRO A 71 8.95 4.27 12.94
N TRP A 72 7.86 4.24 13.71
CA TRP A 72 6.67 3.46 13.38
C TRP A 72 5.97 3.91 12.10
N ALA A 73 6.21 5.13 11.62
CA ALA A 73 5.48 5.68 10.48
C ALA A 73 5.88 5.03 9.15
N GLU A 74 7.13 4.60 9.02
CA GLU A 74 7.60 3.87 7.84
C GLU A 74 7.07 2.43 7.86
N ALA A 75 7.11 1.76 9.01
CA ALA A 75 6.53 0.42 9.17
C ALA A 75 5.03 0.40 8.83
N HIS A 76 4.27 1.40 9.31
CA HIS A 76 2.87 1.57 8.93
C HIS A 76 2.70 1.77 7.41
N ARG A 77 3.51 2.65 6.80
CA ARG A 77 3.44 2.96 5.37
C ARG A 77 3.65 1.69 4.52
N ILE A 78 4.68 0.91 4.85
CA ILE A 78 5.00 -0.36 4.17
C ILE A 78 3.84 -1.36 4.33
N ALA A 79 3.31 -1.52 5.54
CA ALA A 79 2.20 -2.44 5.79
C ALA A 79 0.94 -2.06 4.99
N VAL A 80 0.57 -0.78 4.96
CA VAL A 80 -0.57 -0.29 4.16
C VAL A 80 -0.33 -0.51 2.66
N GLN A 81 0.87 -0.21 2.14
CA GLN A 81 1.22 -0.42 0.73
C GLN A 81 1.13 -1.90 0.32
N ASN A 82 1.44 -2.81 1.25
CA ASN A 82 1.34 -4.26 1.05
C ASN A 82 -0.04 -4.84 1.38
N ASN A 83 -1.06 -4.00 1.63
CA ASN A 83 -2.40 -4.42 2.07
C ASN A 83 -2.40 -5.28 3.34
N GLN A 84 -1.46 -5.05 4.24
CA GLN A 84 -1.39 -5.72 5.53
C GLN A 84 -2.24 -4.99 6.58
N ASN A 85 -2.94 -5.79 7.39
CA ASN A 85 -3.83 -5.29 8.43
C ASN A 85 -3.10 -4.91 9.73
N THR A 86 -1.85 -5.36 9.88
CA THR A 86 -1.03 -5.12 11.07
C THR A 86 0.43 -4.91 10.68
N TYR A 87 1.20 -4.33 11.61
CA TYR A 87 2.66 -4.27 11.57
C TYR A 87 3.23 -4.39 12.98
N THR A 88 4.51 -4.76 13.08
CA THR A 88 5.24 -4.73 14.36
C THR A 88 5.88 -3.38 14.54
N ASP A 89 5.57 -2.69 15.64
CA ASP A 89 6.18 -1.42 16.00
C ASP A 89 7.68 -1.63 16.30
N PRO A 90 8.61 -0.96 15.60
CA PRO A 90 10.04 -1.16 15.81
C PRO A 90 10.53 -0.70 17.19
N GLU A 91 9.80 0.20 17.86
CA GLU A 91 10.19 0.71 19.18
C GLU A 91 9.63 -0.16 20.31
N THR A 92 8.36 -0.55 20.21
CA THR A 92 7.65 -1.26 21.29
C THR A 92 7.54 -2.78 21.06
N SER A 93 7.84 -3.26 19.85
CA SER A 93 7.60 -4.64 19.40
C SER A 93 6.13 -5.09 19.46
N TYR A 94 5.19 -4.16 19.66
CA TYR A 94 3.77 -4.48 19.67
C TYR A 94 3.20 -4.65 18.27
N ILE A 95 2.20 -5.51 18.16
CA ILE A 95 1.41 -5.65 16.94
C ILE A 95 0.40 -4.50 16.90
N VAL A 96 0.56 -3.61 15.93
CA VAL A 96 -0.29 -2.44 15.73
C VAL A 96 -1.17 -2.65 14.51
N MET A 97 -2.48 -2.42 14.65
CA MET A 97 -3.43 -2.46 13.54
C MET A 97 -3.26 -1.23 12.64
N THR A 98 -3.28 -1.44 11.32
CA THR A 98 -3.18 -0.37 10.33
C THR A 98 -4.50 0.39 10.18
N GLU A 99 -4.44 1.58 9.58
CA GLU A 99 -5.65 2.31 9.20
C GLU A 99 -6.54 1.49 8.25
N LEU A 100 -5.93 0.73 7.34
CA LEU A 100 -6.61 -0.17 6.41
C LEU A 100 -7.49 -1.18 7.15
N PHE A 101 -6.97 -1.81 8.20
CA PHE A 101 -7.74 -2.75 9.01
C PHE A 101 -8.98 -2.10 9.63
N HIS A 102 -8.84 -0.88 10.16
CA HIS A 102 -9.97 -0.16 10.74
C HIS A 102 -11.00 0.28 9.69
N LYS A 103 -10.56 0.66 8.48
CA LYS A 103 -11.45 0.93 7.34
C LYS A 103 -12.23 -0.32 6.93
N GLN A 104 -11.56 -1.48 6.81
CA GLN A 104 -12.21 -2.75 6.51
C GLN A 104 -13.23 -3.16 7.59
N ARG A 105 -12.92 -2.92 8.87
CA ARG A 105 -13.82 -3.21 9.99
C ARG A 105 -15.07 -2.32 10.00
N GLY A 106 -14.98 -1.09 9.49
CA GLY A 106 -16.12 -0.18 9.35
C GLY A 106 -16.57 0.56 10.62
N TYR A 107 -15.88 0.43 11.76
CA TYR A 107 -16.22 1.16 12.98
C TYR A 107 -15.04 1.37 13.96
N CYS A 108 -15.17 2.37 14.83
CA CYS A 108 -14.22 2.60 15.94
C CYS A 108 -14.38 1.54 17.03
N CYS A 109 -13.31 0.84 17.39
CA CYS A 109 -13.37 -0.22 18.41
C CYS A 109 -13.31 0.26 19.86
N GLY A 110 -13.06 1.56 20.11
CA GLY A 110 -12.99 2.14 21.46
C GLY A 110 -11.67 1.90 22.22
N ASN A 111 -10.69 1.24 21.61
CA ASN A 111 -9.41 0.89 22.26
C ASN A 111 -8.29 1.93 22.07
N ASN A 112 -8.61 3.15 21.65
CA ASN A 112 -7.63 4.23 21.42
C ASN A 112 -6.45 3.83 20.49
N CYS A 113 -6.75 3.14 19.38
CA CYS A 113 -5.75 2.67 18.44
C CYS A 113 -5.03 3.83 17.74
N ARG A 114 -3.74 3.64 17.43
CA ARG A 114 -2.87 4.66 16.83
C ARG A 114 -3.38 5.20 15.48
N HIS A 115 -3.95 4.33 14.65
CA HIS A 115 -4.36 4.64 13.27
C HIS A 115 -5.89 4.61 13.09
N CYS A 116 -6.65 5.11 14.06
CA CYS A 116 -8.12 5.12 13.97
C CYS A 116 -8.60 6.20 12.97
N PRO A 117 -9.29 5.83 11.88
CA PRO A 117 -9.81 6.80 10.89
C PRO A 117 -11.14 7.43 11.31
N TYR A 118 -11.64 7.14 12.51
CA TYR A 118 -12.96 7.54 12.99
C TYR A 118 -12.85 8.45 14.23
N ASP A 119 -11.80 9.26 14.32
CA ASP A 119 -11.59 10.27 15.37
C ASP A 119 -11.85 9.76 16.80
N HIS A 120 -11.54 8.49 17.04
CA HIS A 120 -11.71 7.83 18.33
C HIS A 120 -13.12 7.96 18.93
N VAL A 121 -14.18 8.05 18.11
CA VAL A 121 -15.58 8.31 18.55
C VAL A 121 -16.09 7.38 19.66
N ASN A 122 -15.59 6.14 19.73
CA ASN A 122 -16.00 5.15 20.73
C ASN A 122 -15.03 5.02 21.92
N VAL A 123 -14.02 5.87 22.03
CA VAL A 123 -13.07 5.85 23.16
C VAL A 123 -13.70 6.55 24.36
N LYS A 124 -13.78 5.85 25.50
CA LYS A 124 -14.31 6.41 26.75
C LYS A 124 -13.38 7.50 27.27
N LYS A 125 -13.91 8.71 27.48
CA LYS A 125 -13.18 9.79 28.15
C LYS A 125 -13.11 9.48 29.65
N LYS A 126 -11.94 9.59 30.25
CA LYS A 126 -11.82 9.55 31.71
C LYS A 126 -12.42 10.84 32.26
N VAL A 127 -13.43 10.72 33.11
CA VAL A 127 -13.88 11.84 33.94
C VAL A 127 -12.79 12.04 34.98
N LEU A 128 -12.02 13.12 34.83
CA LEU A 128 -11.07 13.53 35.86
C LEU A 128 -11.90 14.20 36.95
N GLU A 129 -12.17 13.45 38.02
CA GLU A 129 -12.70 14.03 39.26
C GLU A 129 -11.60 14.92 39.85
N LYS A 130 -11.93 16.20 40.05
CA LYS A 130 -11.07 17.23 40.64
C LYS A 130 -11.48 17.49 42.08
#